data_AF-A0A419QZT4-F1
#
_entry.id   AF-A0A419QZT4-F1
#
_cell.length_a   1.000
_cell.length_b   1.000
_cell.length_c   1.000
_cell.angle_alpha   90.00
_cell.angle_beta   90.00
_cell.angle_gamma   90.00
#
_symmetry.space_group_name_H-M   'P 1'
#
loop_
_entity.id
_entity.type
_entity.pdbx_description
1 polymer ?
#
loop_
_entity_poly.entity_id
_entity_poly.type
_entity_poly.pdbx_seq_one_letter_code
_entity_poly.pdbx_strand_id
1 'polypeptide(L)'
;MVMIGPTTAQARPSGEIVGPVLKQHSSITKMRKTLRGREKKGQSLTGAEYYALAFSCGYEEPKGPSKIMNFLSQSKCTDQIAEYYVQAGMHGTPEGFLAAGKAIGTGDKAYMYGQAAYQLAGNDSELRSDALEFLSEIRDGVSSPAQANQQATALAASLVSNRRYASSSSAAPDSVVAAGAKPKLTWLDFKNPKRCEWGPLAFRPFVNSVRATGKNGAWRAYPTRIPGISKPAGIRIIRNERVQNEPFEYDFEGRWNGLNVVGLRQGSMQGYPFKYSGTAIRFSDPVSVVVRRLASLGFPVKPDGSLYLVEKPRRERYSGPDGSGVATVVDTLATWVVRRGKETYFFCDQNDEWQ
;
A
#
# COMPACT_ATOMS: atom_id res chain seq x y z
N MET A 1 -10.33 38.35 6.63
CA MET A 1 -11.27 37.29 6.22
C MET A 1 -10.52 35.97 6.37
N VAL A 2 -10.82 35.17 7.39
CA VAL A 2 -10.15 33.86 7.59
C VAL A 2 -10.75 32.92 6.56
N MET A 3 -9.98 32.51 5.56
CA MET A 3 -10.41 31.44 4.66
C MET A 3 -10.48 30.15 5.48
N ILE A 4 -11.69 29.72 5.81
CA ILE A 4 -11.93 28.43 6.45
C ILE A 4 -11.60 27.37 5.38
N GLY A 5 -10.47 26.69 5.55
CA GLY A 5 -10.09 25.57 4.68
C GLY A 5 -11.06 24.39 4.81
N PRO A 6 -11.02 23.42 3.88
CA PRO A 6 -11.92 22.26 3.93
C PRO A 6 -11.75 21.48 5.25
N THR A 7 -12.81 20.82 5.71
CA THR A 7 -12.81 20.08 7.00
C THR A 7 -13.29 18.63 6.86
N THR A 8 -12.83 17.75 7.74
CA THR A 8 -13.20 16.32 7.85
C THR A 8 -13.68 15.96 9.25
N ALA A 9 -14.33 14.80 9.43
CA ALA A 9 -14.76 14.33 10.75
C ALA A 9 -13.73 13.39 11.40
N GLN A 10 -13.44 13.54 12.70
CA GLN A 10 -12.41 12.75 13.42
C GLN A 10 -12.97 11.52 14.15
N ALA A 11 -12.47 10.31 13.83
CA ALA A 11 -12.93 9.04 14.41
C ALA A 11 -12.50 8.85 15.88
N ARG A 12 -13.30 8.08 16.66
CA ARG A 12 -13.10 7.83 18.09
C ARG A 12 -12.19 6.61 18.36
N PRO A 13 -11.41 6.57 19.45
CA PRO A 13 -10.62 5.40 19.85
C PRO A 13 -11.47 4.13 20.11
N SER A 14 -10.96 2.94 19.79
CA SER A 14 -11.68 1.66 19.90
C SER A 14 -12.25 1.39 21.30
N GLY A 15 -11.51 1.72 22.36
CA GLY A 15 -11.95 1.54 23.74
C GLY A 15 -13.17 2.40 24.11
N GLU A 16 -13.32 3.56 23.48
CA GLU A 16 -14.47 4.47 23.68
C GLU A 16 -15.70 4.05 22.87
N ILE A 17 -15.51 3.22 21.85
CA ILE A 17 -16.59 2.66 21.01
C ILE A 17 -17.08 1.34 21.60
N VAL A 18 -16.17 0.42 21.91
CA VAL A 18 -16.48 -0.92 22.43
C VAL A 18 -16.88 -0.88 23.91
N GLY A 19 -16.23 -0.04 24.72
CA GLY A 19 -16.44 0.02 26.17
C GLY A 19 -17.90 0.24 26.59
N PRO A 20 -18.62 1.23 26.04
CA PRO A 20 -20.04 1.45 26.37
C PRO A 20 -20.96 0.30 25.95
N VAL A 21 -20.73 -0.32 24.78
CA VAL A 21 -21.52 -1.47 24.31
C VAL A 21 -21.23 -2.69 25.18
N LEU A 22 -19.96 -2.94 25.50
CA LEU A 22 -19.56 -4.03 26.36
C LEU A 22 -20.15 -3.86 27.76
N LYS A 23 -20.24 -2.65 28.33
CA LYS A 23 -20.88 -2.43 29.65
C LYS A 23 -22.37 -2.83 29.70
N GLN A 24 -23.06 -2.86 28.56
CA GLN A 24 -24.45 -3.35 28.47
C GLN A 24 -24.54 -4.89 28.52
N HIS A 25 -23.40 -5.57 28.50
CA HIS A 25 -23.28 -7.01 28.45
C HIS A 25 -22.29 -7.52 29.51
N SER A 26 -22.56 -8.66 30.13
CA SER A 26 -21.69 -9.16 31.20
C SER A 26 -20.35 -9.74 30.72
N SER A 27 -20.17 -9.94 29.40
CA SER A 27 -18.93 -10.42 28.79
C SER A 27 -18.90 -10.21 27.27
N ILE A 28 -17.71 -10.25 26.67
CA ILE A 28 -17.50 -10.19 25.21
C ILE A 28 -18.24 -11.33 24.51
N THR A 29 -18.22 -12.53 25.09
CA THR A 29 -18.94 -13.69 24.56
C THR A 29 -20.46 -13.48 24.54
N LYS A 30 -21.04 -12.87 25.59
CA LYS A 30 -22.49 -12.59 25.67
C LYS A 30 -22.89 -11.49 24.70
N MET A 31 -22.09 -10.42 24.61
CA MET A 31 -22.26 -9.35 23.63
C MET A 31 -22.31 -9.91 22.21
N ARG A 32 -21.31 -10.71 21.81
CA ARG A 32 -21.25 -11.36 20.49
C ARG A 32 -22.50 -12.17 20.17
N LYS A 33 -22.95 -13.00 21.11
CA LYS A 33 -24.15 -13.85 20.93
C LYS A 33 -25.41 -13.02 20.74
N THR A 34 -25.58 -11.95 21.53
CA THR A 34 -26.75 -11.08 21.47
C THR A 34 -26.79 -10.29 20.17
N LEU A 35 -25.70 -9.63 19.80
CA LEU A 35 -25.65 -8.78 18.60
C LEU A 35 -25.85 -9.61 17.33
N ARG A 36 -25.21 -10.78 17.23
CA ARG A 36 -25.44 -11.71 16.10
C ARG A 36 -26.87 -12.25 16.07
N GLY A 37 -27.47 -12.49 17.23
CA GLY A 37 -28.87 -12.93 17.31
C GLY A 37 -29.85 -11.86 16.80
N ARG A 38 -29.54 -10.59 17.00
CA ARG A 38 -30.31 -9.45 16.47
C ARG A 38 -30.15 -9.31 14.96
N GLU A 39 -28.90 -9.39 14.48
CA GLU A 39 -28.59 -9.31 13.04
C GLU A 39 -29.28 -10.42 12.24
N LYS A 40 -29.22 -11.68 12.69
CA LYS A 40 -29.96 -12.80 12.06
C LYS A 40 -31.47 -12.64 12.02
N LYS A 41 -32.04 -11.84 12.92
CA LYS A 41 -33.48 -11.54 12.97
C LYS A 41 -33.84 -10.31 12.13
N GLY A 42 -32.88 -9.74 11.39
CA GLY A 42 -33.07 -8.52 10.61
C GLY A 42 -33.24 -7.26 11.46
N GLN A 43 -32.91 -7.31 12.75
CA GLN A 43 -32.99 -6.15 13.63
C GLN A 43 -31.80 -5.22 13.40
N SER A 44 -32.07 -3.92 13.34
CA SER A 44 -31.02 -2.93 13.16
C SER A 44 -30.02 -2.93 14.34
N LEU A 45 -28.74 -2.93 14.00
CA LEU A 45 -27.64 -2.67 14.91
C LEU A 45 -27.10 -1.26 14.65
N THR A 46 -26.65 -0.62 15.72
CA THR A 46 -25.91 0.64 15.64
C THR A 46 -24.48 0.41 15.16
N GLY A 47 -23.82 1.44 14.67
CA GLY A 47 -22.42 1.38 14.25
C GLY A 47 -21.45 0.89 15.32
N ALA A 48 -21.66 1.33 16.57
CA ALA A 48 -20.87 0.88 17.71
C ALA A 48 -21.11 -0.61 18.01
N GLU A 49 -22.33 -1.11 17.80
CA GLU A 49 -22.66 -2.53 17.93
C GLU A 49 -22.05 -3.37 16.80
N TYR A 50 -22.03 -2.90 15.55
CA TYR A 50 -21.31 -3.57 14.46
C TYR A 50 -19.79 -3.60 14.71
N TYR A 51 -19.21 -2.51 15.20
CA TYR A 51 -17.80 -2.44 15.59
C TYR A 51 -17.48 -3.40 16.74
N ALA A 52 -18.31 -3.42 17.79
CA ALA A 52 -18.15 -4.33 18.92
C ALA A 52 -18.34 -5.80 18.52
N LEU A 53 -19.26 -6.09 17.59
CA LEU A 53 -19.47 -7.43 17.03
C LEU A 53 -18.24 -7.90 16.25
N ALA A 54 -17.71 -7.08 15.33
CA ALA A 54 -16.49 -7.38 14.58
C ALA A 54 -15.29 -7.64 15.51
N PHE A 55 -15.08 -6.75 16.48
CA PHE A 55 -14.03 -6.86 17.51
C PHE A 55 -14.15 -8.17 18.30
N SER A 56 -15.36 -8.52 18.74
CA SER A 56 -15.61 -9.75 19.50
C SER A 56 -15.43 -11.05 18.71
N CYS A 57 -15.49 -10.98 17.38
CA CYS A 57 -15.28 -12.14 16.51
C CYS A 57 -13.80 -12.39 16.21
N GLY A 58 -12.95 -11.36 16.31
CA GLY A 58 -11.48 -11.48 16.27
C GLY A 58 -10.82 -11.68 17.63
N TYR A 59 -11.56 -11.58 18.74
CA TYR A 59 -11.05 -11.76 20.09
C TYR A 59 -11.21 -13.21 20.56
N GLU A 60 -10.09 -13.90 20.82
CA GLU A 60 -10.07 -15.18 21.54
C GLU A 60 -9.75 -14.91 23.02
N GLU A 61 -10.68 -15.27 23.92
CA GLU A 61 -10.36 -15.31 25.36
C GLU A 61 -9.26 -16.35 25.62
N PRO A 62 -8.24 -16.06 26.45
CA PRO A 62 -7.22 -17.04 26.81
C PRO A 62 -7.88 -18.23 27.52
N LYS A 63 -7.85 -19.40 26.88
CA LYS A 63 -8.40 -20.64 27.45
C LYS A 63 -7.31 -21.43 28.16
N GLY A 64 -7.64 -21.93 29.35
CA GLY A 64 -6.84 -22.92 30.04
C GLY A 64 -6.72 -24.26 29.27
N PRO A 65 -5.80 -25.14 29.70
CA PRO A 65 -5.14 -26.14 28.84
C PRO A 65 -6.02 -27.22 28.16
N SER A 66 -7.27 -27.45 28.60
CA SER A 66 -8.01 -28.67 28.26
C SER A 66 -9.10 -28.54 27.19
N LYS A 67 -9.13 -27.50 26.34
CA LYS A 67 -10.18 -27.32 25.30
C LYS A 67 -9.65 -27.14 23.86
N ILE A 68 -8.42 -27.58 23.59
CA ILE A 68 -7.74 -27.36 22.30
C ILE A 68 -8.34 -28.22 21.15
N MET A 69 -8.98 -29.36 21.44
CA MET A 69 -9.45 -30.29 20.38
C MET A 69 -10.87 -30.04 19.84
N ASN A 70 -11.64 -29.08 20.39
CA ASN A 70 -13.04 -28.83 19.98
C ASN A 70 -13.29 -27.46 19.33
N PHE A 71 -12.25 -26.70 18.96
CA PHE A 71 -12.43 -25.33 18.45
C PHE A 71 -12.16 -25.12 16.96
N LEU A 72 -11.65 -26.12 16.25
CA LEU A 72 -11.50 -26.07 14.78
C LEU A 72 -12.85 -26.17 14.03
N SER A 73 -14.00 -26.18 14.73
CA SER A 73 -15.30 -26.41 14.09
C SER A 73 -16.42 -25.39 14.33
N GLN A 74 -16.39 -24.42 15.28
CA GLN A 74 -17.61 -23.60 15.51
C GLN A 74 -17.40 -22.16 15.97
N SER A 75 -17.12 -21.28 15.00
CA SER A 75 -17.66 -19.92 14.99
C SER A 75 -17.67 -19.38 13.56
N LYS A 76 -18.77 -19.58 12.82
CA LYS A 76 -19.04 -18.90 11.52
C LYS A 76 -19.10 -17.36 11.62
N CYS A 77 -18.66 -16.75 12.72
CA CYS A 77 -18.54 -15.30 12.82
C CYS A 77 -17.28 -14.80 12.10
N THR A 78 -16.22 -15.61 12.04
CA THR A 78 -14.93 -15.22 11.42
C THR A 78 -15.05 -14.91 9.95
N ASP A 79 -15.92 -15.63 9.23
CA ASP A 79 -16.12 -15.48 7.80
C ASP A 79 -16.80 -14.14 7.44
N GLN A 80 -17.55 -13.56 8.39
CA GLN A 80 -18.26 -12.28 8.25
C GLN A 80 -17.53 -11.11 8.94
N ILE A 81 -16.33 -11.35 9.52
CA ILE A 81 -15.52 -10.30 10.17
C ILE A 81 -15.25 -9.15 9.20
N ALA A 82 -14.97 -9.45 7.93
CA ALA A 82 -14.75 -8.43 6.91
C ALA A 82 -16.01 -7.57 6.68
N GLU A 83 -17.20 -8.18 6.57
CA GLU A 83 -18.48 -7.47 6.41
C GLU A 83 -18.84 -6.64 7.65
N TYR A 84 -18.58 -7.15 8.86
CA TYR A 84 -18.78 -6.41 10.11
C TYR A 84 -17.76 -5.27 10.28
N TYR A 85 -16.50 -5.46 9.86
CA TYR A 85 -15.53 -4.36 9.79
C TYR A 85 -15.81 -3.37 8.66
N VAL A 86 -16.55 -3.74 7.62
CA VAL A 86 -17.09 -2.79 6.63
C VAL A 86 -18.23 -1.99 7.25
N GLN A 87 -19.17 -2.63 7.96
CA GLN A 87 -20.23 -1.95 8.74
C GLN A 87 -19.68 -1.12 9.92
N ALA A 88 -18.51 -1.48 10.45
CA ALA A 88 -17.80 -0.75 11.48
C ALA A 88 -16.82 0.29 10.90
N GLY A 89 -16.35 0.06 9.68
CA GLY A 89 -15.53 0.94 8.85
C GLY A 89 -16.34 2.14 8.40
N MET A 90 -17.65 1.96 8.16
CA MET A 90 -18.69 3.02 8.21
C MET A 90 -18.58 3.95 9.45
N HIS A 91 -17.74 3.60 10.44
CA HIS A 91 -17.44 4.34 11.65
C HIS A 91 -15.94 4.58 11.98
N GLY A 92 -14.96 4.56 11.05
CA GLY A 92 -13.72 5.29 11.37
C GLY A 92 -12.36 5.15 10.67
N THR A 93 -12.16 4.46 9.53
CA THR A 93 -10.84 4.52 8.83
C THR A 93 -10.98 4.81 7.33
N PRO A 94 -10.36 5.87 6.78
CA PRO A 94 -10.64 6.33 5.42
C PRO A 94 -10.11 5.40 4.31
N GLU A 95 -9.05 4.63 4.56
CA GLU A 95 -8.47 3.67 3.60
C GLU A 95 -9.38 2.44 3.40
N GLY A 96 -10.05 2.00 4.48
CA GLY A 96 -11.00 0.88 4.44
C GLY A 96 -12.21 1.19 3.57
N PHE A 97 -12.67 2.44 3.59
CA PHE A 97 -13.74 2.93 2.72
C PHE A 97 -13.34 2.89 1.25
N LEU A 98 -12.13 3.33 0.91
CA LEU A 98 -11.66 3.33 -0.47
C LEU A 98 -11.50 1.90 -1.02
N ALA A 99 -10.96 0.99 -0.21
CA ALA A 99 -10.83 -0.42 -0.58
C ALA A 99 -12.20 -1.09 -0.78
N ALA A 100 -13.17 -0.83 0.11
CA ALA A 100 -14.54 -1.35 -0.01
C ALA A 100 -15.23 -0.81 -1.27
N GLY A 101 -15.08 0.48 -1.57
CA GLY A 101 -15.57 1.08 -2.80
C GLY A 101 -15.00 0.38 -4.04
N LYS A 102 -13.67 0.25 -4.11
CA LYS A 102 -12.98 -0.39 -5.25
C LYS A 102 -13.37 -1.86 -5.44
N ALA A 103 -13.61 -2.60 -4.35
CA ALA A 103 -14.07 -3.98 -4.43
C ALA A 103 -15.49 -4.12 -5.01
N ILE A 104 -16.37 -3.15 -4.74
CA ILE A 104 -17.73 -3.11 -5.32
C ILE A 104 -17.68 -2.64 -6.77
N GLY A 105 -16.74 -1.77 -7.11
CA GLY A 105 -16.49 -1.31 -8.48
C GLY A 105 -17.38 -0.14 -8.88
N THR A 106 -18.69 -0.36 -9.06
CA THR A 106 -19.61 0.65 -9.63
C THR A 106 -20.93 0.80 -8.86
N GLY A 107 -21.70 1.83 -9.20
CA GLY A 107 -23.03 2.11 -8.63
C GLY A 107 -23.01 2.88 -7.30
N ASP A 108 -24.20 3.17 -6.77
CA ASP A 108 -24.39 4.08 -5.63
C ASP A 108 -23.66 3.64 -4.37
N LYS A 109 -23.55 2.32 -4.13
CA LYS A 109 -22.81 1.78 -2.97
C LYS A 109 -21.32 2.03 -3.08
N ALA A 110 -20.72 1.79 -4.25
CA ALA A 110 -19.31 2.07 -4.50
C ALA A 110 -19.03 3.57 -4.33
N TYR A 111 -19.90 4.42 -4.88
CA TYR A 111 -19.83 5.87 -4.76
C TYR A 111 -19.87 6.35 -3.30
N MET A 112 -20.81 5.85 -2.49
CA MET A 112 -20.91 6.24 -1.08
C MET A 112 -19.64 5.90 -0.29
N TYR A 113 -19.04 4.74 -0.56
CA TYR A 113 -17.77 4.39 0.08
C TYR A 113 -16.60 5.25 -0.39
N GLY A 114 -16.53 5.59 -1.68
CA GLY A 114 -15.56 6.55 -2.19
C GLY A 114 -15.69 7.94 -1.53
N GLN A 115 -16.92 8.41 -1.33
CA GLN A 115 -17.18 9.68 -0.66
C GLN A 115 -16.76 9.64 0.81
N ALA A 116 -17.07 8.56 1.53
CA ALA A 116 -16.67 8.39 2.92
C ALA A 116 -15.14 8.36 3.07
N ALA A 117 -14.42 7.69 2.15
CA ALA A 117 -12.97 7.71 2.11
C ALA A 117 -12.42 9.13 1.92
N TYR A 118 -12.93 9.86 0.93
CA TYR A 118 -12.52 11.24 0.65
C TYR A 118 -12.77 12.17 1.85
N GLN A 119 -13.90 11.98 2.52
CA GLN A 119 -14.33 12.81 3.63
C GLN A 119 -13.54 12.59 4.90
N LEU A 120 -13.13 11.36 5.18
CA LEU A 120 -12.49 11.02 6.45
C LEU A 120 -10.96 11.04 6.35
N ALA A 121 -10.40 11.13 5.14
CA ALA A 121 -8.96 11.18 4.88
C ALA A 121 -8.23 12.35 5.60
N GLY A 122 -8.94 13.34 6.13
CA GLY A 122 -8.30 14.40 6.90
C GLY A 122 -7.30 15.20 6.07
N ASN A 123 -6.12 15.39 6.64
CA ASN A 123 -4.96 16.03 6.02
C ASN A 123 -4.13 15.08 5.13
N ASP A 124 -4.55 13.82 4.98
CA ASP A 124 -3.93 12.88 4.04
C ASP A 124 -4.32 13.27 2.61
N SER A 125 -3.51 14.14 2.00
CA SER A 125 -3.73 14.60 0.62
C SER A 125 -3.72 13.46 -0.40
N GLU A 126 -3.02 12.37 -0.12
CA GLU A 126 -2.84 11.26 -1.05
C GLU A 126 -4.07 10.36 -1.08
N LEU A 127 -4.61 10.05 0.10
CA LEU A 127 -5.84 9.30 0.23
C LEU A 127 -7.04 10.08 -0.29
N ARG A 128 -7.05 11.41 -0.09
CA ARG A 128 -8.03 12.31 -0.74
C ARG A 128 -7.91 12.25 -2.26
N SER A 129 -6.71 12.33 -2.81
CA SER A 129 -6.50 12.23 -4.25
C SER A 129 -7.01 10.88 -4.81
N ASP A 130 -6.70 9.77 -4.13
CA ASP A 130 -7.15 8.44 -4.57
C ASP A 130 -8.67 8.26 -4.51
N ALA A 131 -9.30 8.80 -3.47
CA ALA A 131 -10.74 8.73 -3.31
C ALA A 131 -11.47 9.63 -4.30
N LEU A 132 -10.93 10.82 -4.60
CA LEU A 132 -11.47 11.70 -5.64
C LEU A 132 -11.43 11.05 -7.01
N GLU A 133 -10.30 10.44 -7.36
CA GLU A 133 -10.14 9.76 -8.63
C GLU A 133 -11.09 8.58 -8.77
N PHE A 134 -11.23 7.76 -7.73
CA PHE A 134 -12.22 6.68 -7.69
C PHE A 134 -13.66 7.21 -7.86
N LEU A 135 -13.99 8.35 -7.26
CA LEU A 135 -15.29 9.00 -7.46
C LEU A 135 -15.48 9.50 -8.89
N SER A 136 -14.42 10.01 -9.53
CA SER A 136 -14.41 10.43 -10.93
C SER A 136 -14.64 9.25 -11.88
N GLU A 137 -14.07 8.07 -11.55
CA GLU A 137 -14.24 6.84 -12.32
C GLU A 137 -15.68 6.30 -12.25
N ILE A 138 -16.39 6.53 -11.14
CA ILE A 138 -17.77 6.02 -10.94
C ILE A 138 -18.82 6.96 -11.53
N ARG A 139 -18.59 8.28 -11.49
CA ARG A 139 -19.62 9.26 -11.85
C ARG A 139 -19.03 10.45 -12.61
N ASP A 140 -19.45 10.59 -13.86
CA ASP A 140 -19.13 11.76 -14.67
C ASP A 140 -19.58 13.04 -13.96
N GLY A 141 -18.65 13.96 -13.75
CA GLY A 141 -18.89 15.25 -13.08
C GLY A 141 -18.31 15.40 -11.68
N VAL A 142 -17.76 14.34 -11.06
CA VAL A 142 -17.02 14.44 -9.78
C VAL A 142 -15.51 14.39 -10.04
N SER A 143 -14.98 15.42 -10.70
CA SER A 143 -13.55 15.49 -11.08
C SER A 143 -12.79 16.65 -10.43
N SER A 144 -13.48 17.56 -9.74
CA SER A 144 -12.86 18.71 -9.11
C SER A 144 -12.70 18.53 -7.59
N PRO A 145 -11.50 18.75 -7.03
CA PRO A 145 -11.29 18.76 -5.58
C PRO A 145 -12.22 19.72 -4.85
N ALA A 146 -12.55 20.85 -5.47
CA ALA A 146 -13.44 21.88 -4.92
C ALA A 146 -14.86 21.37 -4.68
N GLN A 147 -15.49 20.73 -5.67
CA GLN A 147 -16.84 20.17 -5.50
C GLN A 147 -16.85 19.03 -4.47
N ALA A 148 -15.86 18.14 -4.51
CA ALA A 148 -15.73 17.06 -3.55
C ALA A 148 -15.51 17.60 -2.11
N ASN A 149 -14.73 18.68 -1.96
CA ASN A 149 -14.49 19.34 -0.67
C ASN A 149 -15.72 20.07 -0.14
N GLN A 150 -16.53 20.68 -1.00
CA GLN A 150 -17.79 21.30 -0.60
C GLN A 150 -18.77 20.26 -0.06
N GLN A 151 -18.92 19.13 -0.76
CA GLN A 151 -19.76 18.01 -0.32
C GLN A 151 -19.21 17.39 0.98
N ALA A 152 -17.89 17.24 1.08
CA ALA A 152 -17.24 16.71 2.27
C ALA A 152 -17.44 17.59 3.50
N THR A 153 -17.32 18.90 3.33
CA THR A 153 -17.50 19.88 4.42
C THR A 153 -18.95 19.88 4.91
N ALA A 154 -19.92 19.85 3.98
CA ALA A 154 -21.34 19.76 4.33
C ALA A 154 -21.66 18.46 5.10
N LEU A 155 -21.10 17.31 4.67
CA LEU A 155 -21.33 16.05 5.37
C LEU A 155 -20.60 15.99 6.72
N ALA A 156 -19.37 16.48 6.82
CA ALA A 156 -18.66 16.59 8.10
C ALA A 156 -19.43 17.44 9.11
N ALA A 157 -19.97 18.59 8.69
CA ALA A 157 -20.81 19.44 9.55
C ALA A 157 -22.06 18.70 10.04
N SER A 158 -22.76 17.98 9.16
CA SER A 158 -23.91 17.13 9.51
C SER A 158 -23.54 16.00 10.48
N LEU A 159 -22.38 15.37 10.30
CA LEU A 159 -21.92 14.26 11.15
C LEU A 159 -21.56 14.73 12.57
N VAL A 160 -20.97 15.92 12.69
CA VAL A 160 -20.68 16.56 13.99
C VAL A 160 -21.97 17.04 14.66
N SER A 161 -22.88 17.71 13.92
CA SER A 161 -24.15 18.19 14.49
C SER A 161 -25.02 17.06 15.00
N ASN A 162 -25.02 15.91 14.32
CA ASN A 162 -25.72 14.69 14.71
C ASN A 162 -25.00 13.87 15.79
N ARG A 163 -23.92 14.40 16.40
CA ARG A 163 -23.11 13.76 17.44
C ARG A 163 -22.56 12.38 17.04
N ARG A 164 -22.44 12.10 15.74
CA ARG A 164 -21.85 10.86 15.22
C ARG A 164 -20.32 10.90 15.29
N TYR A 165 -19.75 12.10 15.24
CA TYR A 165 -18.32 12.39 15.38
C TYR A 165 -18.12 13.50 16.42
N ALA A 166 -17.01 13.45 17.15
CA ALA A 166 -16.75 14.35 18.28
C ALA A 166 -16.40 15.78 17.84
N SER A 167 -15.66 15.91 16.73
CA SER A 167 -15.16 17.18 16.22
C SER A 167 -14.91 17.08 14.72
N SER A 168 -14.85 18.25 14.07
CA SER A 168 -14.25 18.40 12.76
C SER A 168 -12.75 18.74 12.91
N SER A 169 -11.97 18.38 11.89
CA SER A 169 -10.55 18.71 11.76
C SER A 169 -10.26 19.27 10.37
N SER A 170 -9.12 19.94 10.22
CA SER A 170 -8.68 20.49 8.93
C SER A 170 -8.40 19.38 7.92
N ALA A 171 -8.93 19.52 6.71
CA ALA A 171 -8.64 18.65 5.58
C ALA A 171 -7.45 19.19 4.77
N ALA A 172 -6.86 18.35 3.91
CA ALA A 172 -5.83 18.82 2.99
C ALA A 172 -6.42 19.84 1.99
N PRO A 173 -5.71 20.95 1.69
CA PRO A 173 -6.18 21.98 0.77
C PRO A 173 -6.39 21.45 -0.66
N ASP A 174 -7.34 22.03 -1.38
CA ASP A 174 -7.64 21.74 -2.79
C ASP A 174 -6.39 21.80 -3.68
N SER A 175 -5.53 22.80 -3.44
CA SER A 175 -4.27 22.97 -4.17
C SER A 175 -3.30 21.82 -3.96
N VAL A 176 -3.29 21.20 -2.78
CA VAL A 176 -2.44 20.05 -2.46
C VAL A 176 -3.03 18.76 -3.02
N VAL A 177 -4.36 18.61 -3.00
CA VAL A 177 -5.05 17.47 -3.63
C VAL A 177 -4.92 17.53 -5.17
N ALA A 178 -5.04 18.72 -5.76
CA ALA A 178 -4.89 18.97 -7.19
C ALA A 178 -3.43 18.86 -7.66
N ALA A 179 -2.47 19.39 -6.89
CA ALA A 179 -1.04 19.29 -7.23
C ALA A 179 -0.43 17.92 -6.89
N GLY A 180 -1.06 17.17 -5.96
CA GLY A 180 -0.62 15.87 -5.46
C GLY A 180 -1.10 14.67 -6.28
N ALA A 181 -1.87 14.87 -7.35
CA ALA A 181 -2.26 13.82 -8.30
C ALA A 181 -1.05 13.43 -9.19
N LYS A 182 0.01 12.96 -8.55
CA LYS A 182 1.18 12.37 -9.21
C LYS A 182 0.70 11.23 -10.12
N PRO A 183 1.27 11.09 -11.33
CA PRO A 183 0.81 10.11 -12.30
C PRO A 183 0.88 8.69 -11.74
N LYS A 184 -0.19 7.91 -11.92
CA LYS A 184 -0.21 6.48 -11.56
C LYS A 184 0.76 5.71 -12.46
N LEU A 185 1.65 4.98 -11.82
CA LEU A 185 2.64 4.13 -12.46
C LEU A 185 2.08 2.72 -12.61
N THR A 186 0.95 2.58 -13.32
CA THR A 186 0.33 1.27 -13.58
C THR A 186 1.22 0.32 -14.36
N TRP A 187 2.20 0.89 -15.08
CA TRP A 187 3.24 0.17 -15.81
C TRP A 187 4.37 -0.37 -14.91
N LEU A 188 4.46 0.05 -13.65
CA LEU A 188 5.45 -0.45 -12.68
C LEU A 188 4.94 -1.76 -12.07
N ASP A 189 4.69 -2.77 -12.89
CA ASP A 189 4.10 -4.03 -12.49
C ASP A 189 5.13 -5.13 -12.22
N PHE A 190 4.73 -6.15 -11.46
CA PHE A 190 5.51 -7.36 -11.22
C PHE A 190 4.69 -8.56 -11.66
N LYS A 191 5.25 -9.37 -12.57
CA LYS A 191 4.65 -10.64 -12.99
C LYS A 191 4.57 -11.62 -11.82
N ASN A 192 5.57 -11.61 -10.93
CA ASN A 192 5.56 -12.39 -9.70
C ASN A 192 6.26 -11.64 -8.56
N PRO A 193 5.49 -10.94 -7.69
CA PRO A 193 6.03 -10.21 -6.54
C PRO A 193 6.84 -11.08 -5.58
N LYS A 194 6.45 -12.36 -5.40
CA LYS A 194 7.15 -13.30 -4.52
C LYS A 194 8.54 -13.68 -5.02
N ARG A 195 8.80 -13.46 -6.31
CA ARG A 195 10.08 -13.77 -6.96
C ARG A 195 10.79 -12.53 -7.47
N CYS A 196 10.32 -11.32 -7.17
CA CYS A 196 10.86 -10.10 -7.77
C CYS A 196 10.87 -10.11 -9.31
N GLU A 197 9.94 -10.84 -9.95
CA GLU A 197 9.89 -10.92 -11.40
C GLU A 197 9.18 -9.66 -11.94
N TRP A 198 9.95 -8.72 -12.47
CA TRP A 198 9.46 -7.46 -13.03
C TRP A 198 8.61 -7.70 -14.27
N GLY A 199 7.54 -6.91 -14.42
CA GLY A 199 6.76 -6.88 -15.64
C GLY A 199 7.60 -6.33 -16.81
N PRO A 200 7.31 -6.72 -18.07
CA PRO A 200 8.04 -6.22 -19.24
C PRO A 200 8.01 -4.69 -19.37
N LEU A 201 6.91 -4.05 -18.95
CA LEU A 201 6.76 -2.60 -18.99
C LEU A 201 7.58 -1.92 -17.89
N ALA A 202 7.64 -2.53 -16.71
CA ALA A 202 8.40 -2.04 -15.57
C ALA A 202 9.92 -2.00 -15.84
N PHE A 203 10.44 -2.88 -16.70
CA PHE A 203 11.86 -2.90 -17.08
C PHE A 203 12.19 -1.92 -18.22
N ARG A 204 11.21 -1.48 -19.00
CA ARG A 204 11.40 -0.65 -20.19
C ARG A 204 12.20 0.64 -19.96
N PRO A 205 12.06 1.37 -18.83
CA PRO A 205 12.87 2.56 -18.56
C PRO A 205 14.38 2.32 -18.52
N PHE A 206 14.83 1.09 -18.26
CA PHE A 206 16.25 0.75 -18.19
C PHE A 206 16.86 0.43 -19.56
N VAL A 207 16.02 0.18 -20.57
CA VAL A 207 16.48 -0.25 -21.89
C VAL A 207 16.95 0.97 -22.67
N ASN A 208 18.22 0.96 -23.12
CA ASN A 208 18.84 2.02 -23.92
C ASN A 208 18.93 3.42 -23.27
N SER A 209 18.62 3.53 -21.99
CA SER A 209 18.64 4.80 -21.23
C SER A 209 20.05 5.29 -20.93
N VAL A 210 21.03 4.38 -20.86
CA VAL A 210 22.44 4.69 -20.66
C VAL A 210 23.28 3.87 -21.62
N ARG A 211 24.29 4.48 -22.24
CA ARG A 211 25.23 3.79 -23.15
C ARG A 211 26.67 4.13 -22.81
N ALA A 212 27.55 3.15 -22.93
CA ALA A 212 28.99 3.38 -22.85
C ALA A 212 29.44 4.20 -24.07
N THR A 213 30.22 5.25 -23.83
CA THR A 213 30.85 6.03 -24.90
C THR A 213 32.17 5.36 -25.27
N GLY A 214 32.29 4.97 -26.55
CA GLY A 214 33.35 4.09 -27.05
C GLY A 214 34.78 4.63 -27.02
N LYS A 215 35.07 5.80 -26.42
CA LYS A 215 36.45 6.32 -26.33
C LYS A 215 37.10 6.12 -24.96
N ASN A 216 36.35 6.20 -23.86
CA ASN A 216 36.91 6.12 -22.49
C ASN A 216 36.10 5.22 -21.54
N GLY A 217 35.10 4.46 -22.05
CA GLY A 217 34.19 3.68 -21.19
C GLY A 217 33.23 4.53 -20.34
N ALA A 218 33.21 5.85 -20.52
CA ALA A 218 32.34 6.75 -19.77
C ALA A 218 30.87 6.53 -20.16
N TRP A 219 29.99 6.44 -19.17
CA TRP A 219 28.55 6.30 -19.40
C TRP A 219 27.92 7.63 -19.77
N ARG A 220 27.00 7.61 -20.75
CA ARG A 220 26.16 8.76 -21.13
C ARG A 220 24.69 8.39 -20.95
N ALA A 221 23.98 9.24 -20.22
CA ALA A 221 22.53 9.17 -20.07
C ALA A 221 21.80 9.76 -21.28
N TYR A 222 20.69 9.14 -21.67
CA TYR A 222 19.80 9.58 -22.73
C TYR A 222 18.40 9.86 -22.17
N PRO A 223 17.67 10.86 -22.69
CA PRO A 223 16.31 11.15 -22.24
C PRO A 223 15.44 9.89 -22.28
N THR A 224 14.96 9.46 -21.12
CA THR A 224 14.14 8.26 -20.98
C THR A 224 12.70 8.66 -20.72
N ARG A 225 11.80 8.21 -21.60
CA ARG A 225 10.37 8.46 -21.44
C ARG A 225 9.80 7.49 -20.41
N ILE A 226 9.22 8.02 -19.36
CA ILE A 226 8.46 7.23 -18.38
C ILE A 226 6.99 7.22 -18.81
N PRO A 227 6.34 6.04 -18.95
CA PRO A 227 4.93 5.99 -19.30
C PRO A 227 4.08 6.74 -18.27
N GLY A 228 3.12 7.53 -18.75
CA GLY A 228 2.25 8.36 -17.89
C GLY A 228 2.90 9.65 -17.34
N ILE A 229 4.17 9.94 -17.66
CA ILE A 229 4.85 11.17 -17.24
C ILE A 229 5.15 12.03 -18.47
N SER A 230 4.77 13.30 -18.41
CA SER A 230 4.90 14.24 -19.53
C SER A 230 6.34 14.64 -19.83
N LYS A 231 7.18 14.74 -18.79
CA LYS A 231 8.61 15.05 -18.92
C LYS A 231 9.44 13.76 -18.88
N PRO A 232 10.50 13.65 -19.70
CA PRO A 232 11.49 12.58 -19.56
C PRO A 232 12.08 12.55 -18.16
N ALA A 233 12.44 11.37 -17.66
CA ALA A 233 13.13 11.24 -16.38
C ALA A 233 14.50 11.92 -16.44
N GLY A 234 14.86 12.61 -15.35
CA GLY A 234 16.26 12.98 -15.11
C GLY A 234 17.06 11.70 -14.84
N ILE A 235 18.23 11.54 -15.45
CA ILE A 235 19.10 10.39 -15.17
C ILE A 235 20.38 10.89 -14.55
N ARG A 236 20.66 10.43 -13.33
CA ARG A 236 21.90 10.71 -12.61
C ARG A 236 22.79 9.47 -12.63
N ILE A 237 24.01 9.65 -13.13
CA ILE A 237 25.06 8.64 -13.07
C ILE A 237 25.82 8.86 -11.78
N ILE A 238 25.73 7.91 -10.86
CA ILE A 238 26.44 7.98 -9.57
C ILE A 238 27.82 7.37 -9.78
N ARG A 239 28.79 8.25 -10.08
CA ARG A 239 30.18 7.84 -10.27
C ARG A 239 30.77 7.37 -8.95
N ASN A 240 31.30 6.15 -8.96
CA ASN A 240 32.05 5.61 -7.84
C ASN A 240 33.39 5.10 -8.38
N GLU A 241 34.48 5.73 -7.97
CA GLU A 241 35.85 5.40 -8.42
C GLU A 241 36.24 3.93 -8.13
N ARG A 242 35.50 3.24 -7.25
CA ARG A 242 35.79 1.87 -6.82
C ARG A 242 34.93 0.78 -7.50
N VAL A 243 33.99 1.14 -8.38
CA VAL A 243 33.02 0.19 -8.95
C VAL A 243 33.04 0.25 -10.47
N GLN A 244 33.28 -0.90 -11.13
CA GLN A 244 33.30 -0.99 -12.60
C GLN A 244 31.94 -0.69 -13.26
N ASN A 245 30.83 -0.90 -12.55
CA ASN A 245 29.47 -0.59 -13.00
C ASN A 245 28.87 0.56 -12.19
N GLU A 246 28.86 1.77 -12.76
CA GLU A 246 28.29 2.97 -12.14
C GLU A 246 26.76 2.80 -11.98
N PRO A 247 26.20 2.96 -10.77
CA PRO A 247 24.76 2.93 -10.60
C PRO A 247 24.08 4.16 -11.20
N PHE A 248 22.87 3.96 -11.72
CA PHE A 248 22.04 4.97 -12.36
C PHE A 248 20.78 5.21 -11.54
N GLU A 249 20.42 6.47 -11.34
CA GLU A 249 19.15 6.87 -10.74
C GLU A 249 18.31 7.61 -11.77
N TYR A 250 17.04 7.22 -11.85
CA TYR A 250 16.04 7.79 -12.74
C TYR A 250 15.09 8.60 -11.86
N ASP A 251 15.13 9.92 -11.97
CA ASP A 251 14.32 10.84 -11.18
C ASP A 251 13.04 11.18 -11.92
N PHE A 252 11.92 10.78 -11.31
CA PHE A 252 10.58 11.11 -11.74
C PHE A 252 9.62 10.93 -10.58
N GLU A 253 8.48 11.62 -10.61
CA GLU A 253 7.49 11.51 -9.55
C GLU A 253 6.23 10.82 -10.04
N GLY A 254 5.72 9.88 -9.25
CA GLY A 254 4.52 9.11 -9.56
C GLY A 254 3.97 8.39 -8.35
N ARG A 255 2.88 7.65 -8.55
CA ARG A 255 2.26 6.82 -7.52
C ARG A 255 2.17 5.38 -7.95
N TRP A 256 2.47 4.47 -7.03
CA TRP A 256 2.38 3.05 -7.27
C TRP A 256 1.82 2.33 -6.06
N ASN A 257 0.65 1.69 -6.21
CA ASN A 257 -0.04 1.00 -5.11
C ASN A 257 -0.15 1.85 -3.83
N GLY A 258 -0.45 3.15 -3.94
CA GLY A 258 -0.54 4.05 -2.77
C GLY A 258 0.80 4.35 -2.09
N LEU A 259 1.93 4.13 -2.76
CA LEU A 259 3.24 4.65 -2.37
C LEU A 259 3.66 5.77 -3.33
N ASN A 260 4.38 6.75 -2.81
CA ASN A 260 4.95 7.87 -3.53
C ASN A 260 6.31 7.52 -4.10
N VAL A 261 6.34 7.26 -5.40
CA VAL A 261 7.57 6.96 -6.12
C VAL A 261 8.25 8.26 -6.52
N VAL A 262 9.54 8.38 -6.19
CA VAL A 262 10.42 9.50 -6.57
C VAL A 262 11.49 9.08 -7.58
N GLY A 263 11.49 7.80 -7.97
CA GLY A 263 12.33 7.33 -9.05
C GLY A 263 12.58 5.83 -9.06
N LEU A 264 13.47 5.44 -9.96
CA LEU A 264 14.04 4.09 -10.02
C LEU A 264 15.55 4.16 -9.86
N ARG A 265 16.16 3.02 -9.56
CA ARG A 265 17.60 2.83 -9.53
C ARG A 265 17.98 1.53 -10.23
N GLN A 266 19.08 1.53 -10.94
CA GLN A 266 19.69 0.35 -11.53
C GLN A 266 21.18 0.32 -11.23
N GLY A 267 21.73 -0.86 -10.96
CA GLY A 267 23.17 -1.09 -10.87
C GLY A 267 23.63 -1.55 -9.48
N SER A 268 24.89 -1.98 -9.42
CA SER A 268 25.45 -2.62 -8.23
C SER A 268 25.52 -1.69 -7.02
N MET A 269 25.15 -2.21 -5.86
CA MET A 269 25.43 -1.57 -4.59
C MET A 269 26.54 -2.34 -3.89
N GLN A 270 27.78 -1.85 -4.01
CA GLN A 270 28.88 -2.35 -3.18
C GLN A 270 28.86 -1.60 -1.85
N GLY A 271 28.52 -2.30 -0.77
CA GLY A 271 28.58 -1.76 0.59
C GLY A 271 27.47 -2.28 1.49
N TYR A 272 27.83 -3.28 2.29
CA TYR A 272 27.23 -3.74 3.55
C TYR A 272 25.73 -4.15 3.57
N PRO A 273 25.39 -5.41 3.94
CA PRO A 273 26.27 -6.57 4.16
C PRO A 273 26.58 -7.37 2.87
N PHE A 274 26.04 -7.03 1.70
CA PHE A 274 26.08 -7.93 0.54
C PHE A 274 26.40 -7.22 -0.79
N LYS A 275 27.03 -7.95 -1.73
CA LYS A 275 27.26 -7.52 -3.11
C LYS A 275 26.08 -7.95 -3.98
N TYR A 276 24.99 -7.17 -4.01
CA TYR A 276 23.88 -7.43 -4.93
C TYR A 276 23.79 -6.35 -6.02
N SER A 277 23.57 -6.81 -7.26
CA SER A 277 23.33 -5.99 -8.44
C SER A 277 21.83 -5.87 -8.68
N GLY A 278 21.17 -4.96 -7.95
CA GLY A 278 19.71 -4.88 -7.96
C GLY A 278 19.12 -3.70 -8.73
N THR A 279 17.90 -3.89 -9.21
CA THR A 279 16.98 -2.80 -9.55
C THR A 279 16.21 -2.39 -8.30
N ALA A 280 15.99 -1.09 -8.11
CA ALA A 280 15.28 -0.56 -6.94
C ALA A 280 14.19 0.44 -7.32
N ILE A 281 13.12 0.47 -6.52
CA ILE A 281 12.12 1.53 -6.50
C ILE A 281 12.47 2.51 -5.39
N ARG A 282 12.43 3.81 -5.68
CA ARG A 282 12.71 4.89 -4.73
C ARG A 282 11.41 5.55 -4.32
N PHE A 283 11.22 5.71 -3.02
CA PHE A 283 10.02 6.30 -2.41
C PHE A 283 10.36 7.50 -1.53
N SER A 284 9.46 8.47 -1.43
CA SER A 284 9.55 9.50 -0.37
C SER A 284 9.06 8.97 0.98
N ASP A 285 8.19 7.96 0.98
CA ASP A 285 7.58 7.37 2.17
C ASP A 285 8.59 6.72 3.13
N PRO A 286 8.33 6.68 4.44
CA PRO A 286 9.21 6.02 5.41
C PRO A 286 9.19 4.49 5.26
N VAL A 287 10.27 3.83 5.72
CA VAL A 287 10.46 2.36 5.63
C VAL A 287 9.26 1.59 6.17
N SER A 288 8.72 1.99 7.31
CA SER A 288 7.59 1.31 7.97
C SER A 288 6.29 1.31 7.15
N VAL A 289 6.10 2.32 6.29
CA VAL A 289 4.97 2.41 5.36
C VAL A 289 5.25 1.53 4.14
N VAL A 290 6.44 1.68 3.55
CA VAL A 290 6.86 0.92 2.36
C VAL A 290 6.83 -0.58 2.60
N VAL A 291 7.46 -1.07 3.68
CA VAL A 291 7.51 -2.50 4.01
C VAL A 291 6.12 -3.09 4.22
N ARG A 292 5.26 -2.40 4.99
CA ARG A 292 3.89 -2.85 5.25
C ARG A 292 3.10 -3.00 3.96
N ARG A 293 3.26 -2.03 3.06
CA ARG A 293 2.57 -2.03 1.78
C ARG A 293 3.10 -3.12 0.86
N LEU A 294 4.41 -3.26 0.72
CA LEU A 294 5.04 -4.32 -0.06
C LEU A 294 4.64 -5.72 0.43
N ALA A 295 4.62 -5.94 1.75
CA ALA A 295 4.14 -7.20 2.33
C ALA A 295 2.67 -7.47 1.95
N SER A 296 1.80 -6.45 1.96
CA SER A 296 0.39 -6.60 1.53
C SER A 296 0.24 -6.92 0.04
N LEU A 297 1.23 -6.58 -0.79
CA LEU A 297 1.29 -6.88 -2.21
C LEU A 297 1.94 -8.26 -2.49
N GLY A 298 2.34 -8.98 -1.44
CA GLY A 298 2.93 -10.32 -1.55
C GLY A 298 4.44 -10.34 -1.80
N PHE A 299 5.14 -9.21 -1.65
CA PHE A 299 6.60 -9.21 -1.68
C PHE A 299 7.20 -9.84 -0.42
N PRO A 300 8.29 -10.60 -0.54
CA PRO A 300 8.94 -11.25 0.59
C PRO A 300 9.88 -10.27 1.27
N VAL A 301 9.33 -9.38 2.09
CA VAL A 301 10.07 -8.35 2.84
C VAL A 301 9.98 -8.60 4.35
N LYS A 302 11.05 -8.30 5.09
CA LYS A 302 11.01 -8.33 6.56
C LYS A 302 10.35 -7.06 7.12
N PRO A 303 9.60 -7.13 8.24
CA PRO A 303 8.92 -5.97 8.84
C PRO A 303 9.80 -4.77 9.17
N ASP A 304 11.08 -5.00 9.46
CA ASP A 304 12.08 -3.98 9.77
C ASP A 304 12.82 -3.45 8.53
N GLY A 305 12.52 -3.98 7.35
CA GLY A 305 13.20 -3.66 6.09
C GLY A 305 14.57 -4.33 5.92
N SER A 306 15.02 -5.13 6.89
CA SER A 306 16.29 -5.86 6.78
C SER A 306 16.25 -6.90 5.66
N LEU A 307 17.43 -7.40 5.26
CA LEU A 307 17.54 -8.34 4.16
C LEU A 307 16.71 -9.60 4.38
N TYR A 308 15.82 -9.88 3.44
CA TYR A 308 15.26 -11.18 3.18
C TYR A 308 16.10 -11.87 2.09
N LEU A 309 16.62 -13.06 2.37
CA LEU A 309 17.45 -13.83 1.46
C LEU A 309 16.98 -15.28 1.43
N VAL A 310 16.80 -15.82 0.24
CA VAL A 310 16.59 -17.24 0.00
C VAL A 310 17.54 -17.68 -1.11
N GLU A 311 18.36 -18.68 -0.83
CA GLU A 311 19.27 -19.30 -1.78
C GLU A 311 18.85 -20.77 -1.95
N LYS A 312 18.62 -21.17 -3.19
CA LYS A 312 18.23 -22.55 -3.53
C LYS A 312 19.20 -23.13 -4.54
N PRO A 313 20.19 -23.92 -4.09
CA PRO A 313 21.06 -24.64 -5.00
C PRO A 313 20.26 -25.70 -5.77
N ARG A 314 20.42 -25.71 -7.09
CA ARG A 314 19.94 -26.76 -8.00
C ARG A 314 21.10 -27.24 -8.86
N ARG A 315 21.08 -28.52 -9.24
CA ARG A 315 22.05 -29.06 -10.20
C ARG A 315 21.49 -28.92 -11.60
N GLU A 316 22.18 -28.18 -12.45
CA GLU A 316 21.82 -28.07 -13.87
C GLU A 316 22.87 -28.72 -14.75
N ARG A 317 22.39 -29.46 -15.76
CA ARG A 317 23.24 -29.95 -16.84
C ARG A 317 23.43 -28.82 -17.84
N TYR A 318 24.66 -28.53 -18.19
CA TYR A 318 24.98 -27.65 -19.29
C TYR A 318 25.65 -28.46 -20.41
N SER A 319 25.42 -28.02 -21.64
CA SER A 319 26.12 -28.52 -22.83
C SER A 319 26.70 -27.31 -23.55
N GLY A 320 28.02 -27.24 -23.61
CA GLY A 320 28.75 -26.19 -24.31
C GLY A 320 29.70 -26.75 -25.37
N PRO A 321 30.40 -25.87 -26.11
CA PRO A 321 31.42 -26.27 -27.07
C PRO A 321 32.54 -27.12 -26.46
N ASP A 322 32.75 -26.99 -25.15
CA ASP A 322 33.86 -27.56 -24.39
C ASP A 322 33.50 -28.89 -23.70
N GLY A 323 32.26 -29.38 -23.92
CA GLY A 323 31.73 -30.60 -23.31
C GLY A 323 30.43 -30.39 -22.53
N SER A 324 29.88 -31.49 -22.01
CA SER A 324 28.70 -31.49 -21.15
C SER A 324 29.09 -31.78 -19.69
N GLY A 325 28.47 -31.06 -18.76
CA GLY A 325 28.78 -31.14 -17.33
C GLY A 325 27.56 -30.91 -16.44
N VAL A 326 27.76 -31.03 -15.13
CA VAL A 326 26.77 -30.68 -14.12
C VAL A 326 27.36 -29.55 -13.28
N ALA A 327 26.71 -28.39 -13.30
CA ALA A 327 27.06 -27.25 -12.45
C ALA A 327 26.02 -27.07 -11.36
N THR A 328 26.41 -26.42 -10.27
CA THR A 328 25.44 -26.00 -9.24
C THR A 328 25.02 -24.58 -9.55
N VAL A 329 23.73 -24.37 -9.79
CA VAL A 329 23.13 -23.05 -9.96
C VAL A 329 22.43 -22.69 -8.66
N VAL A 330 22.71 -21.52 -8.10
CA VAL A 330 22.04 -21.02 -6.90
C VAL A 330 20.99 -20.00 -7.32
N ASP A 331 19.72 -20.39 -7.24
CA ASP A 331 18.57 -19.47 -7.42
C ASP A 331 18.47 -18.60 -6.17
N THR A 332 18.83 -17.33 -6.31
CA THR A 332 18.93 -16.37 -5.21
C THR A 332 17.82 -15.35 -5.33
N LEU A 333 17.05 -15.20 -4.25
CA LEU A 333 16.04 -14.16 -4.08
C LEU A 333 16.44 -13.26 -2.91
N ALA A 334 16.66 -11.98 -3.20
CA ALA A 334 17.07 -10.98 -2.22
C ALA A 334 16.14 -9.77 -2.26
N THR A 335 15.58 -9.39 -1.10
CA THR A 335 14.86 -8.12 -0.96
C THR A 335 15.24 -7.38 0.31
N TRP A 336 15.29 -6.05 0.24
CA TRP A 336 15.50 -5.23 1.43
C TRP A 336 14.97 -3.81 1.19
N VAL A 337 14.66 -3.13 2.29
CA VAL A 337 14.15 -1.76 2.29
C VAL A 337 15.03 -0.90 3.18
N VAL A 338 15.64 0.13 2.62
CA VAL A 338 16.61 0.98 3.35
C VAL A 338 16.32 2.46 3.15
N ARG A 339 16.43 3.24 4.22
CA ARG A 339 16.36 4.71 4.16
C ARG A 339 17.73 5.28 3.84
N ARG A 340 17.82 6.18 2.86
CA ARG A 340 19.00 6.99 2.56
C ARG A 340 18.59 8.45 2.40
N GLY A 341 19.03 9.29 3.34
CA GLY A 341 18.59 10.67 3.40
C GLY A 341 17.06 10.77 3.52
N LYS A 342 16.42 11.45 2.56
CA LYS A 342 14.97 11.65 2.51
C LYS A 342 14.22 10.60 1.67
N GLU A 343 14.92 9.59 1.17
CA GLU A 343 14.32 8.58 0.29
C GLU A 343 14.44 7.18 0.89
N THR A 344 13.43 6.35 0.64
CA THR A 344 13.42 4.93 0.96
C THR A 344 13.59 4.14 -0.33
N TYR A 345 14.54 3.21 -0.33
CA TYR A 345 14.83 2.35 -1.47
C TYR A 345 14.31 0.95 -1.15
N PHE A 346 13.51 0.39 -2.06
CA PHE A 346 13.17 -1.03 -2.06
C PHE A 346 13.94 -1.72 -3.17
N PHE A 347 14.81 -2.65 -2.80
CA PHE A 347 15.52 -3.50 -3.73
C PHE A 347 14.84 -4.85 -3.80
N CYS A 348 14.65 -5.36 -5.02
CA CYS A 348 14.02 -6.64 -5.29
C CYS A 348 14.78 -7.30 -6.42
N ASP A 349 15.54 -8.35 -6.10
CA ASP A 349 16.46 -8.99 -7.03
C ASP A 349 16.28 -10.50 -7.03
N GLN A 350 16.34 -11.09 -8.22
CA GLN A 350 16.33 -12.53 -8.44
C GLN A 350 17.39 -12.87 -9.47
N ASN A 351 18.40 -13.64 -9.07
CA ASN A 351 19.51 -14.04 -9.92
C ASN A 351 19.79 -15.53 -9.82
N ASP A 352 20.16 -16.14 -10.95
CA ASP A 352 20.77 -17.47 -11.01
C ASP A 352 22.29 -17.28 -11.07
N GLU A 353 23.01 -17.66 -10.01
CA GLU A 353 24.48 -17.67 -10.01
C GLU A 353 24.99 -19.09 -10.29
N TRP A 354 25.86 -19.22 -11.29
CA TRP A 354 26.55 -20.47 -11.61
C TRP A 354 27.79 -20.60 -10.73
N GLN A 355 27.89 -21.69 -9.96
CA GLN A 355 29.02 -22.04 -9.09
C GLN A 355 29.84 -23.20 -9.63
#